data_AF-A0A2V6JRW9-F1
#
_entry.id   AF-A0A2V6JRW9-F1
#
_cell.length_a   1.000
_cell.length_b   1.000
_cell.length_c   1.000
_cell.angle_alpha   90.00
_cell.angle_beta   90.00
_cell.angle_gamma   90.00
#
_symmetry.space_group_name_H-M   'P 1'
#
loop_
_entity.id
_entity.type
_entity.pdbx_description
1 polymer ?
#
loop_
_entity_poly.entity_id
_entity_poly.type
_entity_poly.pdbx_seq_one_letter_code
_entity_poly.pdbx_strand_id
1 'polypeptide(L)'
;MKTDQQANPAVFLQTVSVAIAQLKQQLQLDYEQAYPDLREIIHLVLDEEEAKAWELSLFPHLLLPDLVEAHVEKLNLQPADTRHDDLFVPHHFPEIDHQQPAFALCA
;
A
#
# COMPACT_ATOMS: atom_id res chain seq x y z
N MET A 1 -31.93 4.46 -8.41
CA MET A 1 -30.75 3.96 -7.71
C MET A 1 -29.96 5.17 -7.21
N LYS A 2 -29.97 5.44 -5.90
CA LYS A 2 -29.14 6.49 -5.28
C LYS A 2 -28.11 5.75 -4.43
N THR A 3 -26.89 5.58 -4.94
CA THR A 3 -25.75 5.14 -4.14
C THR A 3 -25.24 6.35 -3.37
N ASP A 4 -26.00 6.74 -2.34
CA ASP A 4 -25.51 7.64 -1.30
C ASP A 4 -24.77 6.77 -0.27
N GLN A 5 -23.70 6.13 -0.72
CA GLN A 5 -22.72 5.57 0.19
C GLN A 5 -21.81 6.74 0.55
N GLN A 6 -22.34 7.63 1.38
CA GLN A 6 -21.59 8.71 2.00
C GLN A 6 -20.54 8.05 2.91
N ALA A 7 -19.42 7.65 2.31
CA ALA A 7 -18.26 7.16 3.01
C ALA A 7 -17.88 8.26 3.99
N ASN A 8 -18.19 8.06 5.27
CA ASN A 8 -17.85 9.02 6.29
C ASN A 8 -16.32 9.15 6.27
N PRO A 9 -15.76 10.32 5.93
CA PRO A 9 -14.32 10.50 5.78
C PRO A 9 -13.55 10.09 7.04
N ALA A 10 -14.18 10.17 8.22
CA ALA A 10 -13.61 9.68 9.47
C ALA A 10 -13.39 8.16 9.50
N VAL A 11 -14.32 7.37 8.97
CA VAL A 11 -14.20 5.91 8.92
C VAL A 11 -13.13 5.50 7.91
N PHE A 12 -13.10 6.17 6.76
CA PHE A 12 -12.09 5.95 5.74
C PHE A 12 -10.67 6.20 6.27
N LEU A 13 -10.44 7.36 6.92
CA LEU A 13 -9.14 7.67 7.52
C LEU A 13 -8.76 6.66 8.61
N GLN A 14 -9.72 6.20 9.42
CA GLN A 14 -9.46 5.19 10.44
C GLN A 14 -9.03 3.85 9.82
N THR A 15 -9.68 3.40 8.75
CA THR A 15 -9.28 2.20 8.02
C THR A 15 -7.88 2.33 7.44
N VAL A 16 -7.56 3.50 6.86
CA VAL A 16 -6.22 3.78 6.32
C VAL A 16 -5.15 3.75 7.42
N SER A 17 -5.42 4.37 8.59
CA SER A 17 -4.49 4.31 9.73
C SER A 17 -4.22 2.88 10.22
N VAL A 18 -5.26 2.04 10.26
CA VAL A 18 -5.09 0.61 10.64
C VAL A 18 -4.26 -0.14 9.61
N ALA A 19 -4.52 0.08 8.32
CA ALA A 19 -3.75 -0.55 7.25
C ALA A 19 -2.27 -0.15 7.30
N ILE A 20 -1.97 1.12 7.57
CA ILE A 20 -0.59 1.62 7.71
C ILE A 20 0.09 0.99 8.92
N ALA A 21 -0.60 0.91 10.06
CA ALA A 21 -0.03 0.30 11.26
C ALA A 21 0.33 -1.17 11.04
N GLN A 22 -0.54 -1.93 10.36
CA GLN A 22 -0.26 -3.33 10.01
C GLN A 22 0.89 -3.45 9.02
N LEU A 23 0.89 -2.65 7.96
CA LEU A 23 1.95 -2.62 6.95
C LEU A 23 3.31 -2.32 7.59
N LYS A 24 3.37 -1.32 8.47
CA LYS A 24 4.58 -0.94 9.17
C LYS A 24 5.10 -2.04 10.08
N GLN A 25 4.22 -2.73 10.81
CA GLN A 25 4.62 -3.88 11.63
C GLN A 25 5.23 -5.00 10.80
N GLN A 26 4.68 -5.25 9.61
CA GLN A 26 5.22 -6.25 8.70
C GLN A 26 6.59 -5.84 8.15
N LEU A 27 6.72 -4.60 7.67
CA LEU A 27 8.00 -4.05 7.22
C LEU A 27 9.07 -4.10 8.32
N GLN A 28 8.71 -3.75 9.56
CA GLN A 28 9.62 -3.86 10.70
C GLN A 28 10.14 -5.28 10.87
N LEU A 29 9.25 -6.27 10.87
CA LEU A 29 9.63 -7.67 11.05
C LEU A 29 10.55 -8.16 9.92
N ASP A 30 10.20 -7.85 8.67
CA ASP A 30 10.96 -8.29 7.49
C ASP A 30 12.38 -7.69 7.49
N TYR A 31 12.49 -6.38 7.77
CA TYR A 31 13.79 -5.71 7.81
C TYR A 31 14.61 -6.00 9.07
N GLU A 32 13.98 -6.19 10.23
CA GLU A 32 14.68 -6.65 11.43
C GLU A 32 15.23 -8.07 11.25
N GLN A 33 14.52 -8.94 10.54
CA GLN A 33 14.98 -10.27 10.25
C GLN A 33 16.16 -10.24 9.27
N ALA A 34 16.13 -9.35 8.27
CA ALA A 34 17.21 -9.16 7.32
C ALA A 34 18.45 -8.49 7.96
N TYR A 35 18.24 -7.51 8.85
CA TYR A 35 19.29 -6.69 9.46
C TYR A 35 19.08 -6.52 10.97
N PRO A 36 19.32 -7.58 11.77
CA PRO A 36 19.09 -7.53 13.21
C PRO A 36 19.93 -6.47 13.94
N ASP A 37 21.14 -6.20 13.43
CA ASP A 37 22.06 -5.20 13.98
C ASP A 37 21.63 -3.76 13.67
N LEU A 38 20.71 -3.56 12.72
CA LEU A 38 20.26 -2.23 12.27
C LEU A 38 18.84 -1.90 12.70
N ARG A 39 18.27 -2.64 13.66
CA ARG A 39 16.90 -2.45 14.16
C ARG A 39 16.53 -1.00 14.42
N GLU A 40 17.38 -0.26 15.14
CA GLU A 40 17.12 1.15 15.47
C GLU A 40 17.06 2.04 14.23
N ILE A 41 17.92 1.78 13.23
CA ILE A 41 17.93 2.50 11.96
C ILE A 41 16.68 2.14 11.15
N ILE A 42 16.31 0.86 11.08
CA ILE A 42 15.09 0.40 10.40
C ILE A 42 13.85 1.06 11.01
N HIS A 43 13.76 1.14 12.34
CA HIS A 43 12.64 1.82 13.01
C HIS A 43 12.59 3.29 12.64
N LEU A 44 13.74 3.98 12.67
CA LEU A 44 13.83 5.39 12.31
C LEU A 44 13.42 5.64 10.86
N VAL A 45 13.92 4.84 9.91
CA VAL A 45 13.59 4.94 8.48
C VAL A 45 12.10 4.75 8.26
N LEU A 46 11.48 3.76 8.93
CA LEU A 46 10.05 3.50 8.81
C LEU A 46 9.20 4.64 9.37
N ASP A 47 9.60 5.25 10.48
CA ASP A 47 8.93 6.43 11.04
C ASP A 47 9.04 7.65 10.11
N GLU A 48 10.24 7.90 9.57
CA GLU A 48 10.52 9.01 8.67
C GLU A 48 9.74 8.89 7.35
N GLU A 49 9.82 7.74 6.69
CA GLU A 49 9.13 7.52 5.42
C GLU A 49 7.60 7.42 5.60
N GLU A 50 7.09 7.00 6.77
CA GLU A 50 5.66 7.10 7.08
C GLU A 50 5.21 8.56 7.10
N ALA A 51 5.91 9.43 7.83
CA ALA A 51 5.57 10.85 7.92
C ALA A 51 5.56 11.49 6.53
N LYS A 52 6.56 11.17 5.70
CA LYS A 52 6.66 11.64 4.33
C LYS A 52 5.58 11.07 3.41
N ALA A 53 5.19 9.81 3.58
CA ALA A 53 4.09 9.21 2.82
C ALA A 53 2.77 9.95 3.10
N TRP A 54 2.54 10.37 4.35
CA TRP A 54 1.40 11.22 4.74
C TRP A 54 1.46 12.63 4.13
N GLU A 55 2.64 13.21 3.97
CA GLU A 55 2.80 14.52 3.33
C GLU A 55 2.56 14.46 1.80
N LEU A 56 2.94 13.35 1.16
CA LEU A 56 2.86 13.19 -0.28
C LEU A 56 1.48 12.72 -0.77
N SER A 57 0.73 11.97 0.05
CA SER A 57 -0.52 11.35 -0.37
C SER A 57 -1.53 11.16 0.77
N LEU A 58 -2.81 11.21 0.42
CA LEU A 58 -3.91 10.77 1.30
C LEU A 58 -3.97 9.24 1.46
N PHE A 59 -3.15 8.51 0.71
CA PHE A 59 -3.02 7.05 0.73
C PHE A 59 -1.56 6.65 1.02
N PRO A 60 -1.08 6.82 2.26
CA PRO A 60 0.33 6.60 2.60
C PRO A 60 0.73 5.13 2.42
N HIS A 61 -0.17 4.19 2.69
CA HIS A 61 0.09 2.75 2.59
C HIS A 61 0.47 2.28 1.19
N LEU A 62 0.14 3.03 0.13
CA LEU A 62 0.54 2.69 -1.24
C LEU A 62 1.96 3.17 -1.57
N LEU A 63 2.43 4.23 -0.90
CA LEU A 63 3.74 4.83 -1.16
C LEU A 63 4.80 4.38 -0.16
N LEU A 64 4.37 4.02 1.06
CA LEU A 64 5.26 3.68 2.16
C LEU A 64 6.26 2.55 1.79
N PRO A 65 5.84 1.42 1.17
CA PRO A 65 6.78 0.37 0.79
C PRO A 65 7.90 0.88 -0.12
N ASP A 66 7.52 1.56 -1.21
CA ASP A 66 8.46 2.10 -2.20
C ASP A 66 9.42 3.13 -1.59
N LEU A 67 8.91 3.99 -0.71
CA LEU A 67 9.70 5.00 -0.02
C LEU A 67 10.73 4.38 0.93
N VAL A 68 10.34 3.33 1.64
CA VAL A 68 11.21 2.58 2.54
C VAL A 68 12.28 1.84 1.75
N GLU A 69 11.91 1.14 0.67
CA GLU A 69 12.85 0.46 -0.21
C GLU A 69 13.89 1.46 -0.77
N ALA A 70 13.43 2.60 -1.29
CA ALA A 70 14.32 3.65 -1.79
C ALA A 70 15.21 4.26 -0.70
N HIS A 71 14.77 4.31 0.56
CA HIS A 71 15.60 4.78 1.66
C HIS A 71 16.63 3.72 2.06
N VAL A 72 16.23 2.46 2.16
CA VAL A 72 17.11 1.32 2.45
C VAL A 72 18.21 1.20 1.40
N GLU A 73 17.90 1.37 0.11
CA GLU A 73 18.89 1.40 -0.96
C GLU A 73 19.92 2.52 -0.77
N LYS A 74 19.49 3.71 -0.31
CA LYS A 74 20.43 4.83 0.01
C LYS A 74 21.37 4.50 1.16
N LEU A 75 20.93 3.63 2.09
CA LEU A 75 21.78 3.11 3.16
C LEU A 75 22.75 2.01 2.68
N ASN A 76 22.79 1.71 1.37
CA ASN A 76 23.54 0.61 0.76
C ASN A 76 23.13 -0.77 1.30
N LEU A 77 21.89 -0.88 1.78
CA LEU A 77 21.29 -2.14 2.20
C LEU A 77 20.49 -2.71 1.04
N GLN A 78 20.39 -4.04 0.96
CA GLN A 78 19.47 -4.66 0.03
C GLN A 78 18.03 -4.54 0.57
N PRO A 79 17.04 -4.25 -0.29
CA PRO A 79 15.65 -4.42 0.07
C PRO A 79 15.44 -5.80 0.69
N ALA A 80 14.73 -5.87 1.82
CA ALA A 80 14.29 -7.16 2.32
C ALA A 80 13.33 -7.75 1.28
N ASP A 81 13.31 -9.07 1.16
CA ASP A 81 12.34 -9.80 0.33
C ASP A 81 10.97 -9.72 1.02
N THR A 82 10.46 -8.49 1.10
CA THR A 82 9.16 -8.13 1.61
C THR A 82 8.17 -8.77 0.64
N ARG A 83 7.35 -9.68 1.16
CA ARG A 83 6.27 -10.31 0.38
C ARG A 83 5.16 -9.28 0.10
N HIS A 84 5.51 -8.20 -0.58
CA HIS A 84 4.59 -7.20 -1.12
C HIS A 84 3.84 -7.73 -2.35
N ASP A 85 4.14 -8.97 -2.79
CA ASP A 85 3.53 -9.63 -3.93
C ASP A 85 2.01 -9.41 -3.97
N ASP A 86 1.31 -9.51 -2.83
CA ASP A 86 -0.16 -9.43 -2.78
C ASP A 86 -0.77 -8.01 -2.93
N LEU A 87 0.00 -6.92 -2.83
CA LEU A 87 -0.55 -5.56 -2.95
C LEU A 87 -0.56 -5.04 -4.40
N PHE A 88 0.27 -5.61 -5.27
CA PHE A 88 0.37 -5.23 -6.68
C PHE A 88 0.01 -6.36 -7.65
N VAL A 89 -0.36 -7.56 -7.18
CA VAL A 89 -1.01 -8.52 -8.07
C VAL A 89 -2.26 -7.84 -8.63
N PRO A 90 -2.47 -7.82 -9.96
CA PRO A 90 -3.75 -7.43 -10.51
C PRO A 90 -4.79 -8.36 -9.89
N HIS A 91 -5.60 -7.86 -8.96
CA HIS A 91 -6.79 -8.58 -8.56
C HIS A 91 -7.55 -8.82 -9.86
N HIS A 92 -7.63 -10.09 -10.26
CA HIS A 92 -8.41 -10.51 -11.40
C HIS A 92 -9.85 -10.15 -11.07
N PHE A 93 -10.27 -8.94 -11.44
CA PHE A 93 -11.66 -8.54 -11.43
C PHE A 93 -12.39 -9.65 -12.17
N PRO A 94 -13.37 -10.34 -11.56
CA PRO A 94 -14.17 -11.27 -12.30
C PRO A 94 -14.79 -10.46 -13.44
N GLU A 95 -14.36 -10.77 -14.65
CA GLU A 95 -14.89 -10.21 -15.88
C GLU A 95 -16.40 -10.45 -15.84
N ILE A 96 -17.16 -9.39 -15.51
CA ILE A 96 -18.60 -9.49 -15.58
C ILE A 96 -18.90 -9.51 -17.08
N ASP A 97 -19.15 -10.71 -17.57
CA ASP A 97 -19.55 -11.00 -18.95
C ASP A 97 -20.91 -10.34 -19.22
N HIS A 98 -20.86 -9.04 -19.49
CA HIS A 98 -21.95 -8.24 -20.01
C HIS A 98 -21.57 -7.78 -21.42
N GLN A 99 -21.05 -8.70 -22.24
CA GLN A 99 -21.13 -8.55 -23.68
C GLN A 99 -22.58 -8.81 -24.11
N GLN A 100 -23.45 -7.81 -23.92
CA GLN A 100 -24.61 -7.69 -24.81
C GLN A 100 -24.15 -6.95 -26.07
N PRO A 101 -24.00 -7.62 -27.22
CA PRO A 101 -23.73 -6.92 -28.46
C PRO A 101 -24.94 -6.05 -28.78
N ALA A 102 -24.73 -4.73 -28.76
CA ALA A 102 -25.69 -3.78 -29.32
C ALA A 102 -25.70 -3.98 -30.85
N PHE A 103 -26.49 -4.94 -31.32
CA PHE A 103 -26.84 -5.01 -32.73
C PHE A 103 -27.67 -3.77 -33.07
N ALA A 104 -27.00 -2.81 -33.71
CA ALA A 104 -27.66 -1.73 -34.41
C ALA A 104 -28.51 -2.34 -35.54
N LEU A 105 -29.80 -2.50 -35.29
CA LEU A 105 -30.81 -2.71 -36.32
C LEU A 105 -31.06 -1.34 -37.00
N CYS A 106 -30.32 -1.07 -38.07
CA CYS A 106 -30.75 -0.06 -39.04
C CYS A 106 -31.74 -0.72 -40.00
N ALA A 107 -32.98 -0.23 -39.99
CA ALA A 107 -34.01 -0.49 -41.00
C ALA A 107 -34.40 0.84 -41.66
#